data_AF-E9PM13-F1
#
_entry.id   AF-E9PM13-F1
#
_cell.length_a   1.000
_cell.length_b   1.000
_cell.length_c   1.000
_cell.angle_alpha   90.00
_cell.angle_beta   90.00
_cell.angle_gamma   90.00
#
_symmetry.space_group_name_H-M   'P 1'
#
loop_
_entity.id
_entity.type
_entity.pdbx_description
1 polymer ?
#
loop_
_entity_poly.entity_id
_entity_poly.type
_entity_poly.pdbx_seq_one_letter_code
_entity_poly.pdbx_strand_id
1 'polypeptide(L)'
;MTKDNNLLGKFELTGIPPAPRGVPQIEVTFDIDANGILNVSAVDKSTGKENKITITNDKGRLSKEDIERMVQEAEKYKAEDEKQRDKVSSKNSLESYAFNMKATVEDEKLQGKINDEDKQKILDKCNEIINWLDKNQTAEKEEFEHQQKE
;
A
#
# COMPACT_ATOMS: atom_id res chain seq x y z
N MET A 1 -6.49 -5.57 -7.21
CA MET A 1 -5.49 -5.37 -8.28
C MET A 1 -4.53 -6.53 -8.47
N THR A 2 -4.02 -7.19 -7.41
CA THR A 2 -3.01 -8.26 -7.58
C THR A 2 -3.57 -9.68 -7.58
N LYS A 3 -4.86 -9.86 -7.28
CA LYS A 3 -5.50 -11.17 -7.11
C LYS A 3 -5.56 -11.99 -8.42
N ASP A 4 -5.59 -11.31 -9.56
CA ASP A 4 -5.73 -11.93 -10.88
C ASP A 4 -4.35 -12.19 -11.53
N ASN A 5 -3.25 -11.84 -10.83
CA ASN A 5 -1.88 -12.09 -11.27
C ASN A 5 -1.36 -13.45 -10.79
N ASN A 6 -0.38 -14.00 -11.50
CA ASN A 6 0.30 -15.23 -11.09
C ASN A 6 1.34 -14.96 -10.00
N LEU A 7 1.11 -15.51 -8.80
CA LEU A 7 2.08 -15.42 -7.69
C LEU A 7 3.37 -16.18 -8.05
N LEU A 8 4.50 -15.48 -8.04
CA LEU A 8 5.82 -16.06 -8.32
C LEU A 8 6.49 -16.61 -7.06
N GLY A 9 6.31 -15.92 -5.93
CA GLY A 9 6.86 -16.31 -4.63
C GLY A 9 6.53 -15.26 -3.57
N LYS A 10 6.75 -15.61 -2.31
CA LYS A 10 6.58 -14.72 -1.15
C LYS A 10 7.72 -14.97 -0.17
N PHE A 11 8.26 -13.89 0.39
CA PHE A 11 9.21 -13.94 1.51
C PHE A 11 8.83 -12.86 2.53
N GLU A 12 9.34 -12.99 3.75
CA GLU A 12 9.00 -12.10 4.86
C GLU A 12 10.27 -11.48 5.44
N LEU A 13 10.37 -10.15 5.41
CA LEU A 13 11.44 -9.42 6.09
C LEU A 13 11.02 -9.23 7.56
N THR A 14 11.72 -9.89 8.47
CA THR A 14 11.41 -9.86 9.91
C THR A 14 12.39 -9.01 10.70
N GLY A 15 12.00 -8.63 11.92
CA GLY A 15 12.89 -7.93 12.84
C GLY A 15 13.09 -6.45 12.54
N ILE A 16 12.11 -5.83 11.86
CA ILE A 16 12.00 -4.37 11.73
C ILE A 16 11.64 -3.80 13.12
N PRO A 17 12.42 -2.84 13.66
CA PRO A 17 12.09 -2.21 14.93
C PRO A 17 10.72 -1.51 14.89
N PRO A 18 9.95 -1.52 16.00
CA PRO A 18 8.71 -0.74 16.07
C PRO A 18 9.00 0.74 15.82
N ALA A 19 8.32 1.32 14.83
CA ALA A 19 8.46 2.73 14.48
C ALA A 19 7.10 3.29 14.01
N PRO A 20 6.92 4.62 14.08
CA PRO A 20 5.71 5.26 13.55
C PRO A 20 5.49 4.94 12.07
N ARG A 21 4.23 4.95 11.63
CA ARG A 21 3.88 4.74 10.21
C ARG A 21 4.64 5.76 9.33
N GLY A 22 5.24 5.27 8.25
CA GLY A 22 6.02 6.08 7.30
C GLY A 22 7.50 6.30 7.68
N VAL A 23 7.94 5.87 8.86
CA VAL A 23 9.35 5.98 9.29
C VAL A 23 10.23 4.84 8.74
N PRO A 24 9.83 3.55 8.78
CA PRO A 24 10.63 2.49 8.19
C PRO A 24 10.84 2.68 6.69
N GLN A 25 12.10 2.60 6.25
CA GLN A 25 12.46 2.70 4.84
C GLN A 25 12.95 1.35 4.35
N ILE A 26 12.13 0.69 3.52
CA ILE A 26 12.46 -0.60 2.91
C ILE A 26 12.84 -0.36 1.44
N GLU A 27 14.05 -0.74 1.07
CA GLU A 27 14.49 -0.79 -0.32
C GLU A 27 14.20 -2.16 -0.90
N VAL A 28 13.43 -2.21 -1.98
CA VAL A 28 13.16 -3.46 -2.71
C VAL A 28 13.85 -3.38 -4.06
N THR A 29 14.74 -4.32 -4.33
CA THR A 29 15.47 -4.43 -5.59
C THR A 29 14.96 -5.66 -6.34
N PHE A 30 14.62 -5.47 -7.62
CA PHE A 30 14.27 -6.53 -8.55
C PHE A 30 15.39 -6.63 -9.58
N ASP A 31 16.13 -7.74 -9.55
CA ASP A 31 17.24 -8.02 -10.44
C ASP A 31 16.89 -9.22 -11.32
N ILE A 32 16.99 -9.06 -12.64
CA ILE A 32 16.72 -10.14 -13.60
C ILE A 32 18.03 -10.42 -14.34
N ASP A 33 18.53 -11.64 -14.20
CA ASP A 33 19.77 -12.05 -14.85
C ASP A 33 19.55 -12.42 -16.34
N ALA A 34 20.65 -12.67 -17.06
CA ALA A 34 20.60 -13.06 -18.46
C ALA A 34 19.92 -14.42 -18.71
N ASN A 35 19.73 -15.25 -17.67
CA ASN A 35 19.01 -16.52 -17.74
C ASN A 35 17.51 -16.35 -17.45
N GLY A 36 17.06 -15.14 -17.10
CA GLY A 36 15.70 -14.85 -16.70
C GLY A 36 15.36 -15.24 -15.26
N ILE A 37 16.37 -15.48 -14.41
CA ILE A 37 16.19 -15.70 -12.98
C ILE A 37 15.96 -14.34 -12.32
N LEU A 38 14.85 -14.22 -11.60
CA LEU A 38 14.49 -13.01 -10.87
C LEU A 38 14.95 -13.13 -9.41
N ASN A 39 15.88 -12.27 -8.99
CA ASN A 39 16.23 -12.07 -7.61
C ASN A 39 15.48 -10.86 -7.07
N VAL A 40 14.70 -11.05 -5.99
CA VAL A 40 14.02 -9.97 -5.29
C VAL A 40 14.61 -9.87 -3.89
N SER A 41 15.22 -8.74 -3.55
CA SER A 41 15.75 -8.46 -2.21
C SER A 41 15.01 -7.29 -1.58
N ALA A 42 14.70 -7.39 -0.30
CA ALA A 42 14.19 -6.29 0.53
C ALA A 42 15.17 -5.99 1.65
N VAL A 43 15.58 -4.73 1.79
CA VAL A 43 16.54 -4.26 2.79
C VAL A 43 15.91 -3.15 3.62
N ASP A 44 15.90 -3.31 4.94
CA ASP A 44 15.59 -2.21 5.86
C ASP A 44 16.80 -1.28 5.96
N LYS A 45 16.69 -0.05 5.45
CA LYS A 45 17.79 0.92 5.42
C LYS A 45 18.25 1.36 6.82
N SER A 46 17.42 1.21 7.84
CA SER A 46 17.76 1.63 9.20
C SER A 46 18.62 0.60 9.93
N THR A 47 18.31 -0.68 9.76
CA THR A 47 19.01 -1.78 10.45
C THR A 47 20.00 -2.53 9.57
N GLY A 48 19.92 -2.37 8.25
CA GLY A 48 20.66 -3.17 7.26
C GLY A 48 20.17 -4.61 7.15
N LYS A 49 19.09 -5.00 7.85
CA LYS A 49 18.53 -6.34 7.71
C LYS A 49 17.98 -6.52 6.31
N GLU A 50 18.35 -7.64 5.70
CA GLU A 50 17.89 -8.02 4.38
C GLU A 50 17.21 -9.38 4.39
N ASN A 51 16.28 -9.57 3.46
CA ASN A 51 15.82 -10.89 3.06
C ASN A 51 15.63 -10.90 1.54
N LYS A 52 15.78 -12.06 0.92
CA LYS A 52 15.67 -12.20 -0.53
C LYS A 52 15.05 -13.52 -0.95
N ILE A 53 14.47 -13.52 -2.13
CA ILE A 53 13.96 -14.70 -2.81
C ILE A 53 14.55 -14.75 -4.23
N THR A 54 14.90 -15.96 -4.65
CA THR A 54 15.31 -16.23 -6.04
C THR A 54 14.18 -17.02 -6.71
N ILE A 55 13.68 -16.49 -7.82
CA ILE A 55 12.61 -17.06 -8.62
C ILE A 55 13.24 -17.52 -9.92
N THR A 56 13.37 -18.83 -10.08
CA THR A 56 13.87 -19.43 -11.31
C THR A 56 12.77 -19.45 -12.36
N ASN A 57 13.14 -19.11 -13.60
CA ASN A 57 12.24 -19.24 -14.74
C ASN A 57 12.21 -20.70 -15.19
N ASP A 58 11.28 -21.48 -14.64
CA ASP A 58 11.04 -22.83 -15.11
C ASP A 58 10.52 -22.75 -16.55
N LYS A 59 11.29 -23.27 -17.51
CA LYS A 59 10.87 -23.36 -18.92
C LYS A 59 9.48 -24.02 -18.98
N GLY A 60 8.47 -23.26 -19.43
CA GLY A 60 7.09 -23.74 -19.56
C GLY A 60 6.13 -23.26 -18.48
N ARG A 61 6.52 -22.33 -17.58
CA ARG A 61 5.60 -21.74 -16.59
C ARG A 61 4.36 -21.07 -17.22
N LEU A 62 4.51 -20.50 -18.42
CA LEU A 62 3.42 -19.99 -19.26
C LEU A 62 3.73 -20.31 -20.73
N SER A 63 2.73 -20.72 -21.49
CA SER A 63 2.85 -20.86 -22.95
C SER A 63 2.82 -19.49 -23.63
N LYS A 64 3.21 -19.42 -24.92
CA LYS A 64 3.10 -18.15 -25.68
C LYS A 64 1.64 -17.74 -25.81
N GLU A 65 0.76 -18.71 -26.02
CA GLU A 65 -0.67 -18.53 -26.15
C GLU A 65 -1.27 -17.99 -24.84
N ASP A 66 -0.82 -18.48 -23.69
CA ASP A 66 -1.24 -17.95 -22.39
C ASP A 66 -0.75 -16.51 -22.17
N ILE A 67 0.49 -16.20 -22.56
CA ILE A 67 1.03 -14.83 -22.47
C ILE A 67 0.20 -13.88 -23.34
N GLU A 68 -0.10 -14.25 -24.58
CA GLU A 68 -0.93 -13.43 -25.48
C GLU A 68 -2.34 -13.24 -24.93
N ARG A 69 -2.96 -14.30 -24.40
CA ARG A 69 -4.28 -14.21 -23.74
C ARG A 69 -4.24 -13.25 -22.55
N MET A 70 -3.24 -13.36 -21.69
CA MET A 70 -3.09 -12.48 -20.52
C MET A 70 -2.91 -11.01 -20.91
N VAL A 71 -2.15 -10.72 -21.99
CA VAL A 71 -1.99 -9.35 -22.50
C VAL A 71 -3.31 -8.81 -23.05
N GLN A 72 -4.07 -9.63 -23.78
CA GLN A 72 -5.38 -9.23 -24.29
C GLN A 72 -6.40 -8.99 -23.17
N GLU A 73 -6.41 -9.84 -22.15
CA GLU A 73 -7.25 -9.68 -20.97
C GLU A 73 -6.89 -8.39 -20.22
N ALA A 74 -5.60 -8.13 -20.00
CA ALA A 74 -5.15 -6.90 -19.36
C ALA A 74 -5.63 -5.65 -20.11
N GLU A 75 -5.55 -5.62 -21.44
CA GLU A 75 -6.04 -4.47 -22.23
C GLU A 75 -7.58 -4.37 -22.19
N LYS A 76 -8.28 -5.50 -22.26
CA LYS A 76 -9.74 -5.55 -22.20
C LYS A 76 -10.29 -5.02 -20.86
N TYR A 77 -9.64 -5.36 -19.75
CA TYR A 77 -10.08 -5.00 -18.40
C TYR A 77 -9.40 -3.74 -17.84
N LYS A 78 -8.47 -3.14 -18.59
CA LYS A 78 -7.72 -1.94 -18.19
C LYS A 78 -8.57 -0.85 -17.57
N ALA A 79 -9.70 -0.49 -18.20
CA ALA A 79 -10.57 0.58 -17.69
C ALA A 79 -11.23 0.22 -16.34
N GLU A 80 -11.55 -1.05 -16.12
CA GLU A 80 -12.12 -1.53 -14.85
C GLU A 80 -11.03 -1.60 -13.76
N ASP A 81 -9.83 -2.08 -14.12
CA ASP A 81 -8.67 -2.11 -13.23
C ASP A 81 -8.21 -0.70 -12.83
N GLU A 82 -8.27 0.27 -13.74
CA GLU A 82 -8.01 1.69 -13.46
C GLU A 82 -9.03 2.25 -12.46
N LYS A 83 -10.33 1.96 -12.62
CA LYS A 83 -11.35 2.36 -11.63
C LYS A 83 -11.11 1.73 -10.26
N GLN A 84 -10.80 0.44 -10.23
CA GLN A 84 -10.46 -0.27 -8.99
C GLN A 84 -9.20 0.32 -8.33
N ARG A 85 -8.20 0.68 -9.15
CA ARG A 85 -6.96 1.35 -8.69
C ARG A 85 -7.27 2.69 -8.07
N ASP A 86 -8.05 3.52 -8.75
CA ASP A 86 -8.45 4.84 -8.28
C ASP A 86 -9.22 4.75 -6.96
N LYS A 87 -10.19 3.82 -6.87
CA LYS A 87 -10.95 3.56 -5.65
C LYS A 87 -10.05 3.21 -4.46
N VAL A 88 -9.11 2.28 -4.66
CA VAL A 88 -8.13 1.89 -3.63
C VAL A 88 -7.20 3.06 -3.30
N SER A 89 -6.81 3.86 -4.28
CA SER A 89 -5.98 5.05 -4.08
C SER A 89 -6.68 6.10 -3.22
N SER A 90 -7.97 6.37 -3.47
CA SER A 90 -8.76 7.31 -2.67
C SER A 90 -8.93 6.81 -1.23
N LYS A 91 -9.20 5.51 -1.04
CA LYS A 91 -9.23 4.88 0.29
C LYS A 91 -7.91 5.08 1.05
N ASN A 92 -6.79 4.73 0.42
CA ASN A 92 -5.46 4.84 1.03
C ASN A 92 -5.08 6.30 1.31
N SER A 93 -5.53 7.24 0.47
CA SER A 93 -5.32 8.67 0.66
C SER A 93 -6.08 9.20 1.86
N LEU A 94 -7.36 8.83 2.02
CA LEU A 94 -8.17 9.18 3.19
C LEU A 94 -7.59 8.58 4.48
N GLU A 95 -7.23 7.29 4.45
CA GLU A 95 -6.61 6.62 5.59
C GLU A 95 -5.31 7.33 6.01
N SER A 96 -4.43 7.59 5.04
CA SER A 96 -3.16 8.28 5.31
C SER A 96 -3.37 9.70 5.82
N TYR A 97 -4.37 10.41 5.30
CA TYR A 97 -4.73 11.75 5.77
C TYR A 97 -5.19 11.74 7.24
N ALA A 98 -6.09 10.82 7.61
CA ALA A 98 -6.59 10.70 8.99
C ALA A 98 -5.46 10.36 9.98
N PHE A 99 -4.56 9.43 9.63
CA PHE A 99 -3.43 9.08 10.49
C PHE A 99 -2.40 10.22 10.59
N ASN A 100 -2.10 10.91 9.48
CA ASN A 100 -1.18 12.04 9.49
C ASN A 100 -1.73 13.20 10.32
N MET A 101 -3.03 13.48 10.22
CA MET A 101 -3.69 14.53 11.01
C MET A 101 -3.63 14.19 12.50
N LYS A 102 -3.97 12.95 12.87
CA LYS A 102 -3.87 12.45 14.24
C LYS A 102 -2.46 12.59 14.82
N ALA A 103 -1.45 12.12 14.08
CA ALA A 103 -0.05 12.26 14.48
C ALA A 103 0.38 13.73 14.63
N THR A 104 -0.11 14.61 13.75
CA THR A 104 0.19 16.05 13.77
C THR A 104 -0.38 16.72 15.03
N VAL A 105 -1.64 16.46 15.38
CA VAL A 105 -2.25 17.08 16.58
C VAL A 105 -1.75 16.47 17.90
N GLU A 106 -1.21 15.25 17.85
CA GLU A 106 -0.55 14.58 18.99
C GLU A 106 0.91 15.02 19.17
N ASP A 107 1.53 15.64 18.16
CA ASP A 107 2.93 16.11 18.21
C ASP A 107 3.12 17.17 19.31
N GLU A 108 4.15 16.97 20.13
CA GLU A 108 4.54 17.86 21.23
C GLU A 108 4.84 19.29 20.74
N LYS A 109 5.29 19.47 19.50
CA LYS A 109 5.56 20.79 18.89
C LYS A 109 4.31 21.62 18.62
N LEU A 110 3.15 20.97 18.61
CA LEU A 110 1.83 21.60 18.46
C LEU A 110 1.09 21.71 19.80
N GLN A 111 1.62 21.13 20.88
CA GLN A 111 1.08 21.34 22.23
C GLN A 111 1.09 22.83 22.59
N GLY A 112 -0.06 23.32 23.06
CA GLY A 112 -0.25 24.74 23.43
C GLY A 112 -0.46 25.71 22.26
N LYS A 113 -0.37 25.27 21.00
CA LYS A 113 -0.73 26.09 19.82
C LYS A 113 -2.19 25.94 19.38
N ILE A 114 -2.80 24.83 19.78
CA ILE A 114 -4.22 24.52 19.56
C ILE A 114 -4.83 24.33 20.95
N ASN A 115 -6.04 24.83 21.15
CA ASN A 115 -6.76 24.61 22.41
C ASN A 115 -7.19 23.13 22.53
N ASP A 116 -7.38 22.65 23.77
CA ASP A 116 -7.69 21.24 24.00
C ASP A 116 -9.04 20.81 23.40
N GLU A 117 -9.98 21.74 23.27
CA GLU A 117 -11.31 21.48 22.70
C GLU A 117 -11.23 21.18 21.19
N ASP A 118 -10.51 21.99 20.42
CA ASP A 118 -10.31 21.82 18.99
C ASP A 118 -9.42 20.60 18.71
N LYS A 119 -8.41 20.36 19.56
CA LYS A 119 -7.61 19.14 19.50
C LYS A 119 -8.47 17.90 19.67
N GLN A 120 -9.36 17.87 20.66
CA GLN A 120 -10.26 16.75 20.88
C GLN A 120 -11.22 16.55 19.70
N LYS A 121 -11.82 17.63 19.17
CA LYS A 121 -12.69 17.57 17.98
C LYS A 121 -11.98 16.95 16.78
N ILE A 122 -10.74 17.34 16.51
CA ILE A 122 -9.94 16.79 15.40
C ILE A 122 -9.67 15.30 15.61
N LEU A 123 -9.28 14.91 16.83
CA LEU A 123 -9.01 13.51 17.17
C LEU A 123 -10.26 12.63 17.03
N ASP A 124 -11.40 13.12 17.53
CA ASP A 124 -12.68 12.41 17.42
C ASP A 124 -13.08 12.22 15.96
N LYS A 125 -12.94 13.26 15.14
CA LYS A 125 -13.24 13.16 13.69
C LYS A 125 -12.30 12.20 12.97
N CYS A 126 -11.00 12.23 13.28
CA CYS A 126 -10.03 11.27 12.71
C CYS A 126 -10.39 9.83 13.10
N ASN A 127 -10.76 9.57 14.36
CA ASN A 127 -11.17 8.25 14.81
C ASN A 127 -12.50 7.81 14.19
N GLU A 128 -13.45 8.72 13.97
CA GLU A 128 -14.69 8.46 13.25
C GLU A 128 -14.41 7.99 11.82
N ILE A 129 -13.55 8.71 11.08
CA ILE A 129 -13.16 8.38 9.71
C ILE A 129 -12.45 7.02 9.66
N ILE A 130 -11.53 6.74 10.60
CA ILE A 130 -10.84 5.44 10.67
C ILE A 130 -11.85 4.31 10.90
N ASN A 131 -12.77 4.47 11.85
CA ASN A 131 -13.83 3.49 12.10
C ASN A 131 -14.78 3.32 10.90
N TRP A 132 -15.04 4.40 10.16
CA TRP A 132 -15.84 4.34 8.94
C TRP A 132 -15.10 3.58 7.83
N LEU A 133 -13.79 3.81 7.65
CA LEU A 133 -12.94 3.08 6.70
C LEU A 133 -12.90 1.57 6.98
N ASP A 134 -12.86 1.18 8.25
CA ASP A 134 -12.87 -0.22 8.67
C ASP A 134 -14.19 -0.92 8.35
N LYS A 135 -15.31 -0.22 8.50
CA LYS A 135 -16.66 -0.74 8.21
C LYS A 135 -17.00 -0.72 6.72
N ASN A 136 -16.45 0.24 5.97
CA ASN A 136 -16.82 0.52 4.58
C ASN A 136 -15.66 0.22 3.63
N GLN A 137 -15.09 -0.99 3.74
CA GLN A 137 -13.90 -1.36 2.96
C GLN A 137 -14.12 -1.37 1.44
N THR A 138 -15.37 -1.46 0.99
CA THR A 138 -15.78 -1.54 -0.41
C THR A 138 -16.56 -0.32 -0.90
N ALA A 139 -16.65 0.77 -0.12
CA ALA A 139 -17.29 2.03 -0.52
C ALA A 139 -16.68 2.60 -1.79
N GLU A 140 -17.46 3.35 -2.58
CA GLU A 140 -17.04 3.93 -3.86
C GLU A 140 -16.05 5.09 -3.71
N LYS A 141 -15.39 5.43 -4.83
CA LYS A 141 -14.37 6.49 -4.88
C LYS A 141 -14.93 7.82 -4.34
N GLU A 142 -16.13 8.17 -4.76
CA GLU A 142 -16.82 9.40 -4.39
C GLU A 142 -17.13 9.47 -2.89
N GLU A 143 -17.40 8.32 -2.25
CA GLU A 143 -17.64 8.25 -0.82
C GLU A 143 -16.36 8.51 -0.02
N PHE A 144 -15.23 7.93 -0.45
CA PHE A 144 -13.93 8.24 0.14
C PHE A 144 -13.55 9.72 -0.02
N GLU A 145 -13.79 10.29 -1.21
CA GLU A 145 -13.51 11.72 -1.46
C GLU A 145 -14.45 12.65 -0.69
N HIS A 146 -15.70 12.24 -0.45
CA HIS A 146 -16.62 12.98 0.40
C HIS A 146 -16.13 13.01 1.84
N GLN A 147 -15.80 11.83 2.41
CA GLN A 147 -15.26 11.72 3.76
C GLN A 147 -13.94 12.47 3.94
N GLN A 148 -13.17 12.69 2.87
CA GLN A 148 -11.95 13.50 2.93
C GLN A 148 -12.22 15.01 3.02
N LYS A 149 -13.37 15.47 2.51
CA LYS A 149 -13.76 16.90 2.53
C LYS A 149 -14.48 17.30 3.81
N GLU A 150 -15.13 16.35 4.47
CA GLU A 150 -15.76 16.52 5.79
C GLU A 150 -14.75 16.58 6.93
#